data_AF-A0A9N9E4N3-F1
#
_entry.id   AF-A0A9N9E4N3-F1
#
_cell.length_a   1.000
_cell.length_b   1.000
_cell.length_c   1.000
_cell.angle_alpha   90.00
_cell.angle_beta   90.00
_cell.angle_gamma   90.00
#
_symmetry.space_group_name_H-M   'P 1'
#
loop_
_entity.id
_entity.type
_entity.pdbx_description
1 polymer ?
#
loop_
_entity_poly.entity_id
_entity_poly.type
_entity_poly.pdbx_seq_one_letter_code
_entity_poly.pdbx_strand_id
1 'polypeptide(L)'
;EAKNSGIQNILALRGDPPRGQDCWTPSDGNFVHAIDLVKCIRKKYDDWFCIGVAGYPEGHPDSVNKAQDLRYLKEKVDAGADFIITQLFYDVNSFVEWEKECRKIGDHYL
;
A
#
# COMPACT_ATOMS: atom_id res chain seq x y z
N GLU A 1 3.00 -10.56 18.55
CA GLU A 1 1.68 -10.69 19.19
C GLU A 1 0.60 -11.10 18.21
N ALA A 2 0.35 -10.36 17.12
CA ALA A 2 -0.69 -10.69 16.13
C ALA A 2 -0.73 -12.16 15.69
N LYS A 3 0.43 -12.75 15.30
CA LYS A 3 0.53 -14.18 14.94
C LYS A 3 0.11 -15.11 16.08
N ASN A 4 0.55 -14.83 17.31
CA ASN A 4 0.22 -15.64 18.49
C ASN A 4 -1.26 -15.53 18.87
N SER A 5 -1.90 -14.42 18.50
CA SER A 5 -3.35 -14.20 18.63
C SER A 5 -4.17 -14.80 17.49
N GLY A 6 -3.54 -15.50 16.53
CA GLY A 6 -4.22 -16.12 15.40
C GLY A 6 -4.65 -15.15 14.29
N ILE A 7 -4.17 -13.90 14.30
CA ILE A 7 -4.43 -12.95 13.22
C ILE A 7 -3.72 -13.41 11.96
N GLN A 8 -4.43 -13.34 10.83
CA GLN A 8 -3.92 -13.73 9.52
C GLN A 8 -3.95 -12.60 8.50
N ASN A 9 -4.59 -11.45 8.79
CA ASN A 9 -4.70 -10.35 7.84
C ASN A 9 -4.07 -9.08 8.44
N ILE A 10 -3.19 -8.43 7.67
CA ILE A 10 -2.54 -7.18 8.05
C ILE A 10 -2.72 -6.18 6.93
N LEU A 11 -3.18 -4.97 7.26
CA LEU A 11 -3.15 -3.83 6.35
C LEU A 11 -1.86 -3.03 6.60
N ALA A 12 -0.92 -3.11 5.67
CA ALA A 12 0.37 -2.43 5.77
C ALA A 12 0.29 -0.99 5.27
N LEU A 13 0.50 -0.03 6.17
CA LEU A 13 0.41 1.42 5.90
C LEU A 13 1.68 2.13 6.39
N ARG A 14 2.02 3.26 5.76
CA ARG A 14 3.01 4.21 6.31
C ARG A 14 2.47 4.88 7.57
N GLY A 15 1.19 5.24 7.53
CA GLY A 15 0.53 6.09 8.52
C GLY A 15 0.56 7.56 8.15
N ASP A 16 -0.19 8.33 8.94
CA ASP A 16 -0.33 9.78 8.80
C ASP A 16 0.65 10.53 9.70
N PRO A 17 0.96 11.80 9.40
CA PRO A 17 1.69 12.66 10.32
C PRO A 17 1.02 12.72 11.70
N PRO A 18 1.79 12.91 12.78
CA PRO A 18 1.23 13.20 14.09
C PRO A 18 0.27 14.39 14.05
N ARG A 19 -0.77 14.36 14.88
CA ARG A 19 -1.78 15.43 14.92
C ARG A 19 -1.12 16.80 15.14
N GLY A 20 -1.40 17.74 14.24
CA GLY A 20 -0.84 19.09 14.28
C GLY A 20 0.48 19.27 13.52
N GLN A 21 0.93 18.25 12.80
CA GLN A 21 2.05 18.35 11.86
C GLN A 21 1.54 18.15 10.43
N ASP A 22 2.00 19.00 9.52
CA ASP A 22 1.63 18.91 8.09
C ASP A 22 2.48 17.88 7.35
N CYS A 23 3.69 17.60 7.85
CA CYS A 23 4.65 16.72 7.21
C CYS A 23 4.86 15.45 8.02
N TRP A 24 4.85 14.29 7.35
CA TRP A 24 5.22 13.04 7.98
C TRP A 24 6.74 12.96 8.15
N THR A 25 7.20 12.58 9.34
CA THR A 25 8.62 12.34 9.62
C THR A 25 8.82 10.92 10.18
N PRO A 26 9.75 10.13 9.63
CA PRO A 26 10.03 8.78 10.13
C PRO A 26 10.50 8.82 11.58
N SER A 27 9.94 7.96 12.42
CA SER A 27 10.42 7.74 13.79
C SER A 27 11.74 6.98 13.83
N ASP A 28 11.99 6.14 12.83
CA ASP A 28 13.26 5.49 12.55
C ASP A 28 13.48 5.35 11.04
N GLY A 29 14.73 5.16 10.61
CA GLY A 29 15.07 5.06 9.18
C GLY A 29 14.68 3.72 8.52
N ASN A 30 14.06 2.78 9.26
CA ASN A 30 13.79 1.44 8.76
C ASN A 30 12.40 1.30 8.13
N PHE A 31 11.46 2.18 8.49
CA PHE A 31 10.07 2.14 8.00
C PHE A 31 9.65 3.50 7.45
N VAL A 32 10.21 3.86 6.29
CA VAL A 32 9.94 5.15 5.63
C VAL A 32 8.69 5.06 4.75
N HIS A 33 8.47 3.90 4.13
CA HIS A 33 7.39 3.64 3.20
C HIS A 33 6.63 2.36 3.57
N ALA A 34 5.38 2.25 3.13
CA ALA A 34 4.55 1.07 3.41
C ALA A 34 5.19 -0.24 2.88
N ILE A 35 5.97 -0.16 1.79
CA ILE A 35 6.71 -1.30 1.23
C ILE A 35 7.73 -1.89 2.22
N ASP A 36 8.32 -1.08 3.11
CA ASP A 36 9.30 -1.55 4.09
C ASP A 36 8.63 -2.49 5.09
N LEU A 37 7.38 -2.18 5.47
CA LEU A 37 6.57 -3.04 6.33
C LEU A 37 6.16 -4.33 5.61
N VAL A 38 5.77 -4.27 4.34
CA VAL A 38 5.46 -5.47 3.52
C VAL A 38 6.68 -6.41 3.48
N LYS A 39 7.86 -5.89 3.12
CA LYS A 39 9.11 -6.65 3.08
C LYS A 39 9.47 -7.24 4.44
N CYS A 40 9.30 -6.47 5.52
CA CYS A 40 9.57 -6.93 6.87
C CYS A 40 8.66 -8.10 7.27
N ILE A 41 7.35 -8.00 6.99
CA ILE A 41 6.39 -9.06 7.30
C ILE A 41 6.72 -10.32 6.50
N ARG A 42 6.91 -10.20 5.17
CA ARG A 42 7.26 -11.34 4.32
C ARG A 42 8.55 -12.02 4.74
N LYS A 43 9.60 -11.25 5.03
CA LYS A 43 10.89 -11.79 5.50
C LYS A 43 10.78 -12.55 6.82
N LYS A 44 9.88 -12.13 7.72
CA LYS A 44 9.79 -12.66 9.09
C LYS A 44 8.77 -13.77 9.25
N TYR A 45 7.74 -13.78 8.41
CA TYR A 45 6.56 -14.63 8.58
C TYR A 45 6.16 -15.39 7.31
N ASP A 46 6.94 -15.26 6.22
CA ASP A 46 6.68 -15.85 4.92
C ASP A 46 5.22 -15.58 4.47
N ASP A 47 4.47 -16.63 4.17
CA ASP A 47 3.08 -16.56 3.68
C ASP A 47 2.04 -16.69 4.79
N TRP A 48 2.44 -16.61 6.08
CA TRP A 48 1.49 -16.71 7.19
C TRP A 48 0.42 -15.61 7.16
N PHE A 49 0.82 -14.39 6.80
CA PHE A 49 -0.07 -13.24 6.75
C PHE A 49 -0.53 -12.98 5.31
N CYS A 50 -1.82 -12.73 5.16
CA CYS A 50 -2.40 -12.02 4.03
C CYS A 50 -2.19 -10.51 4.25
N ILE A 51 -1.55 -9.84 3.29
CA ILE A 51 -1.10 -8.46 3.40
C ILE A 51 -1.89 -7.58 2.44
N GLY A 52 -2.70 -6.67 2.99
CA GLY A 52 -3.35 -5.61 2.24
C GLY A 52 -2.47 -4.36 2.17
N VAL A 53 -2.58 -3.59 1.07
CA VAL A 53 -1.96 -2.25 0.94
C VAL A 53 -2.97 -1.22 0.44
N ALA A 54 -2.73 0.06 0.72
CA ALA A 54 -3.56 1.16 0.22
C ALA A 54 -3.29 1.48 -1.26
N GLY A 55 -4.34 1.78 -2.01
CA GLY A 55 -4.32 2.33 -3.38
C GLY A 55 -5.15 3.61 -3.49
N TYR A 56 -4.82 4.50 -4.43
CA TYR A 56 -5.43 5.84 -4.52
C TYR A 56 -5.93 6.10 -5.95
N PRO A 57 -7.22 5.85 -6.24
CA PRO A 57 -7.78 6.07 -7.58
C PRO A 57 -7.59 7.49 -8.13
N GLU A 58 -7.65 8.49 -7.24
CA GLU A 58 -7.47 9.89 -7.58
C GLU A 58 -6.00 10.35 -7.43
N GLY A 59 -5.12 9.48 -6.96
CA GLY A 59 -3.70 9.72 -6.67
C GLY A 59 -3.45 10.10 -5.20
N HIS A 60 -2.29 9.69 -4.66
CA HIS A 60 -1.86 10.08 -3.32
C HIS A 60 -1.39 11.55 -3.29
N PRO A 61 -1.72 12.34 -2.26
CA PRO A 61 -1.30 13.76 -2.15
C PRO A 61 0.22 13.98 -2.21
N ASP A 62 0.99 13.09 -1.56
CA ASP A 62 2.46 13.14 -1.57
C ASP A 62 3.12 12.66 -2.88
N SER A 63 2.35 12.12 -3.85
CA SER A 63 2.87 11.65 -5.14
C SER A 63 2.90 12.79 -6.16
N VAL A 64 3.99 12.92 -6.92
CA VAL A 64 4.14 14.01 -7.92
C VAL A 64 3.11 13.90 -9.04
N ASN A 65 2.70 12.67 -9.38
CA ASN A 65 1.65 12.40 -10.36
C ASN A 65 1.11 10.96 -10.20
N LYS A 66 -0.04 10.69 -10.85
CA LYS A 66 -0.69 9.36 -10.85
C LYS A 66 0.21 8.23 -11.35
N ALA A 67 1.08 8.49 -12.33
CA ALA A 67 1.98 7.46 -12.86
C ALA A 67 3.04 7.03 -11.83
N GLN A 68 3.56 7.97 -11.05
CA GLN A 68 4.47 7.67 -9.94
C GLN A 68 3.75 6.90 -8.83
N ASP A 69 2.53 7.31 -8.48
CA ASP A 69 1.72 6.62 -7.47
C ASP A 69 1.46 5.15 -7.85
N LEU A 70 1.10 4.90 -9.12
CA LEU A 70 0.93 3.56 -9.67
C LEU A 70 2.22 2.73 -9.65
N ARG A 71 3.39 3.33 -9.91
CA ARG A 71 4.67 2.62 -9.76
C ARG A 71 4.91 2.18 -8.32
N TYR A 72 4.68 3.06 -7.34
CA TYR A 72 4.82 2.69 -5.93
C TYR A 72 3.80 1.64 -5.48
N LEU A 73 2.59 1.67 -6.05
CA LEU A 73 1.62 0.60 -5.85
C LEU A 73 2.15 -0.73 -6.37
N LYS A 74 2.67 -0.77 -7.60
CA LYS A 74 3.28 -1.97 -8.19
C LYS A 74 4.42 -2.50 -7.32
N GLU A 75 5.32 -1.63 -6.86
CA GLU A 75 6.44 -2.04 -6.00
C GLU A 75 5.97 -2.68 -4.67
N LYS A 76 4.86 -2.20 -4.08
CA LYS A 76 4.26 -2.83 -2.90
C LYS A 76 3.70 -4.22 -3.21
N VAL A 77 3.05 -4.38 -4.36
CA VAL A 77 2.51 -5.66 -4.83
C VAL A 77 3.65 -6.64 -5.10
N ASP A 78 4.67 -6.23 -5.85
CA ASP A 78 5.86 -7.03 -6.15
C ASP A 78 6.63 -7.43 -4.88
N ALA A 79 6.58 -6.61 -3.82
CA ALA A 79 7.16 -6.93 -2.52
C ALA A 79 6.37 -7.99 -1.73
N GLY A 80 5.20 -8.40 -2.21
CA GLY A 80 4.37 -9.46 -1.65
C GLY A 80 3.07 -8.97 -0.99
N ALA A 81 2.47 -7.87 -1.42
CA ALA A 81 1.09 -7.56 -1.02
C ALA A 81 0.10 -8.45 -1.78
N ASP A 82 -0.93 -8.94 -1.11
CA ASP A 82 -1.91 -9.88 -1.67
C ASP A 82 -3.17 -9.19 -2.22
N PHE A 83 -3.53 -8.03 -1.67
CA PHE A 83 -4.69 -7.28 -2.12
C PHE A 83 -4.55 -5.79 -1.87
N ILE A 84 -5.35 -5.01 -2.60
CA ILE A 84 -5.35 -3.55 -2.54
C ILE A 84 -6.70 -3.08 -2.00
N ILE A 85 -6.68 -2.18 -1.02
CA ILE A 85 -7.85 -1.44 -0.55
C ILE A 85 -7.70 0.00 -1.04
N THR A 86 -8.71 0.53 -1.73
CA THR A 86 -8.66 1.92 -2.20
C THR A 86 -9.00 2.91 -1.09
N GLN A 87 -8.45 4.11 -1.19
CA GLN A 87 -9.05 5.29 -0.54
C GLN A 87 -10.48 5.50 -1.07
N LEU A 88 -11.32 6.14 -0.27
CA LEU A 88 -12.66 6.57 -0.67
C LEU A 88 -12.60 7.44 -1.94
N PHE A 89 -13.61 7.32 -2.79
CA PHE A 89 -13.79 8.13 -3.99
C PHE A 89 -15.30 8.35 -4.23
N TYR A 90 -15.65 9.45 -4.88
CA TYR A 90 -17.05 9.75 -5.23
C TYR A 90 -17.35 9.61 -6.72
N ASP A 91 -16.32 9.63 -7.57
CA ASP A 91 -16.43 9.37 -9.00
C ASP A 91 -16.01 7.94 -9.32
N VAL A 92 -16.99 7.11 -9.74
CA VAL A 92 -16.75 5.72 -10.14
C VAL A 92 -15.84 5.63 -11.37
N ASN A 93 -15.86 6.62 -12.26
CA ASN A 93 -15.01 6.58 -13.46
C ASN A 93 -13.52 6.67 -13.08
N SER A 94 -13.18 7.48 -12.08
CA SER A 94 -11.83 7.56 -11.52
C SER A 94 -11.34 6.20 -11.03
N PHE A 95 -12.19 5.40 -10.38
CA PHE A 95 -11.86 4.03 -9.99
C PHE A 95 -11.70 3.09 -11.20
N VAL A 96 -12.65 3.11 -12.14
CA VAL A 96 -12.62 2.22 -13.31
C VAL A 96 -11.40 2.48 -14.20
N GLU A 97 -10.99 3.74 -14.37
CA GLU A 97 -9.78 4.08 -15.11
C GLU A 97 -8.53 3.62 -14.36
N TRP A 98 -8.44 3.92 -13.06
CA TRP A 98 -7.32 3.49 -12.21
C TRP A 98 -7.14 1.97 -12.20
N GLU A 99 -8.24 1.22 -12.10
CA GLU A 99 -8.22 -0.25 -12.10
C GLU A 99 -7.66 -0.81 -13.42
N LYS A 100 -8.02 -0.21 -14.56
CA LYS A 100 -7.45 -0.58 -15.86
C LYS A 100 -5.95 -0.32 -15.91
N GLU A 101 -5.49 0.81 -15.37
CA GLU A 101 -4.06 1.12 -15.29
C GLU A 101 -3.31 0.15 -14.37
N CYS A 102 -3.90 -0.23 -13.22
CA CYS A 102 -3.36 -1.28 -12.36
C CYS A 102 -3.20 -2.61 -13.11
N ARG A 103 -4.21 -3.05 -13.86
CA ARG A 103 -4.13 -4.29 -14.65
C ARG A 103 -3.04 -4.25 -15.71
N LYS A 104 -2.84 -3.09 -16.36
CA LYS A 104 -1.78 -2.93 -17.38
C LYS A 104 -0.38 -3.06 -16.81
N ILE A 105 -0.15 -2.58 -15.58
CA ILE A 105 1.18 -2.64 -14.93
C ILE A 105 1.41 -3.94 -14.14
N GLY A 106 0.36 -4.73 -13.89
CA GLY A 106 0.41 -5.94 -13.05
C GLY A 106 0.70 -7.26 -13.76
N ASP A 107 1.06 -7.24 -15.05
CA ASP A 107 1.39 -8.44 -15.85
C ASP A 107 0.42 -9.64 -15.64
N HIS A 108 -0.89 -9.36 -15.73
CA HIS A 108 -2.02 -10.32 -15.64
C HIS A 108 -2.43 -10.85 -14.26
N TYR A 109 -1.81 -10.44 -13.15
CA TYR A 109 -2.11 -10.98 -11.80
C TYR A 109 -2.66 -9.97 -10.77
N LEU A 110 -3.06 -8.77 -11.22
CA LEU A 110 -3.83 -7.81 -10.40
C LEU A 110 -5.33 -7.91 -10.62
#